data_AF-A0A415I3A7-F1
#
_entry.id   AF-A0A415I3A7-F1
#
_cell.length_a   1.000
_cell.length_b   1.000
_cell.length_c   1.000
_cell.angle_alpha   90.00
_cell.angle_beta   90.00
_cell.angle_gamma   90.00
#
_symmetry.space_group_name_H-M   'P 1'
#
loop_
_entity.id
_entity.type
_entity.pdbx_description
1 polymer ?
#
loop_
_entity_poly.entity_id
_entity_poly.type
_entity_poly.pdbx_seq_one_letter_code
_entity_poly.pdbx_strand_id
1 'polypeptide(L)'
;MENHFRYLLTMDSKEFRKIFGEVAKSYGFRNAYGGWYKESDECISLFWLQKSSYANEFYLNLRAYIQGAFNRHYSINKEIMKSSFGHVMDQITGNSIFDLEDIAMSDEERIALLRTVFEERIIPFTERCLSKLGIIEMFQKGDIYLLPAVREELGV
;
A
#
# COMPACT_ATOMS: atom_id res chain seq x y z
N MET A 1 38.12 -21.49 -18.15
CA MET A 1 36.66 -21.39 -17.95
C MET A 1 36.45 -20.38 -16.84
N GLU A 2 36.50 -19.10 -17.20
CA GLU A 2 36.18 -18.02 -16.26
C GLU A 2 34.68 -18.04 -16.04
N ASN A 3 34.26 -18.53 -14.89
CA ASN A 3 32.92 -18.28 -14.36
C ASN A 3 32.89 -16.81 -13.92
N HIS A 4 32.86 -15.92 -14.91
CA HIS A 4 32.46 -14.55 -14.71
C HIS A 4 30.97 -14.59 -14.39
N PHE A 5 30.67 -14.74 -13.10
CA PHE A 5 29.40 -14.31 -12.52
C PHE A 5 29.13 -12.92 -13.08
N ARG A 6 28.22 -12.85 -14.06
CA ARG A 6 27.48 -11.63 -14.34
C ARG A 6 26.82 -11.31 -13.01
N TYR A 7 27.38 -10.36 -12.27
CA TYR A 7 26.61 -9.58 -11.33
C TYR A 7 25.54 -8.91 -12.19
N LEU A 8 24.42 -9.61 -12.39
CA LEU A 8 23.16 -8.94 -12.69
C LEU A 8 23.00 -7.99 -11.51
N LEU A 9 23.19 -6.70 -11.77
CA LEU A 9 22.81 -5.66 -10.83
C LEU A 9 21.29 -5.80 -10.70
N THR A 10 20.85 -6.56 -9.72
CA THR A 10 19.46 -6.63 -9.31
C THR A 10 19.21 -5.45 -8.37
N MET A 11 18.07 -4.79 -8.54
CA MET A 11 17.78 -3.58 -7.79
C MET A 11 17.84 -3.83 -6.28
N ASP A 12 18.45 -2.90 -5.57
CA ASP A 12 18.51 -2.98 -4.11
C ASP A 12 17.23 -2.42 -3.46
N SER A 13 17.13 -2.61 -2.15
CA SER A 13 16.03 -2.10 -1.34
C SER A 13 15.85 -0.57 -1.41
N LYS A 14 16.89 0.20 -1.72
CA LYS A 14 16.83 1.66 -1.82
C LYS A 14 16.30 2.07 -3.20
N GLU A 15 16.77 1.42 -4.26
CA GLU A 15 16.32 1.60 -5.62
C GLU A 15 14.84 1.21 -5.78
N PHE A 16 14.44 0.05 -5.27
CA PHE A 16 13.04 -0.38 -5.30
C PHE A 16 12.11 0.65 -4.63
N ARG A 17 12.47 1.17 -3.45
CA ARG A 17 11.69 2.22 -2.77
C ARG A 17 11.60 3.51 -3.57
N LYS A 18 12.69 3.89 -4.25
CA LYS A 18 12.71 5.07 -5.11
C LYS A 18 11.74 4.90 -6.27
N ILE A 19 11.82 3.79 -7.00
CA ILE A 19 10.93 3.51 -8.14
C ILE A 19 9.48 3.41 -7.67
N PHE A 20 9.21 2.68 -6.58
CA PHE A 20 7.89 2.61 -5.98
C PHE A 20 7.31 3.99 -5.68
N GLY A 21 8.14 4.90 -5.15
CA GLY A 21 7.75 6.27 -4.88
C GLY A 21 7.50 7.10 -6.14
N GLU A 22 8.28 6.89 -7.20
CA GLU A 22 8.06 7.55 -8.50
C GLU A 22 6.72 7.11 -9.12
N VAL A 23 6.40 5.82 -9.07
CA VAL A 23 5.11 5.27 -9.51
C VAL A 23 3.95 5.80 -8.65
N ALA A 24 4.10 5.82 -7.32
CA ALA A 24 3.08 6.41 -6.44
C ALA A 24 2.85 7.89 -6.77
N LYS A 25 3.92 8.66 -6.99
CA LYS A 25 3.82 10.08 -7.34
C LYS A 25 3.11 10.28 -8.68
N SER A 26 3.34 9.43 -9.70
CA SER A 26 2.66 9.55 -10.99
C SER A 26 1.14 9.35 -10.89
N TYR A 27 0.66 8.64 -9.86
CA TYR A 27 -0.77 8.48 -9.57
C TYR A 27 -1.35 9.52 -8.61
N GLY A 28 -0.61 10.59 -8.33
CA GLY A 28 -1.07 11.73 -7.54
C GLY A 28 -1.05 11.50 -6.03
N PHE A 29 -0.37 10.47 -5.54
CA PHE A 29 -0.21 10.28 -4.10
C PHE A 29 0.78 11.30 -3.51
N ARG A 30 0.45 11.81 -2.32
CA ARG A 30 1.36 12.62 -1.52
C ARG A 30 2.20 11.72 -0.63
N ASN A 31 3.44 12.12 -0.35
CA ASN A 31 4.35 11.38 0.53
C ASN A 31 4.48 12.08 1.89
N ALA A 32 4.40 11.33 2.98
CA ALA A 32 4.73 11.81 4.32
C ALA A 32 5.18 10.65 5.21
N TYR A 33 6.16 10.90 6.09
CA TYR A 33 6.62 9.95 7.12
C TYR A 33 7.00 8.54 6.62
N GLY A 34 7.36 8.39 5.35
CA GLY A 34 7.74 7.11 4.73
C GLY A 34 6.59 6.34 4.07
N GLY A 35 5.38 6.91 4.02
CA GLY A 35 4.25 6.34 3.29
C GLY A 35 3.59 7.33 2.34
N TRP A 36 2.56 6.85 1.66
CA TRP A 36 1.87 7.51 0.55
C TRP A 36 0.39 7.59 0.85
N TYR A 37 -0.26 8.69 0.49
CA TYR A 37 -1.67 8.90 0.82
C TYR A 37 -2.41 9.80 -0.16
N LYS A 38 -3.72 9.63 -0.16
CA LYS A 38 -4.74 10.58 -0.66
C LYS A 38 -5.72 10.83 0.48
N GLU A 39 -6.37 11.98 0.47
CA GLU A 39 -7.42 12.30 1.44
C GLU A 39 -8.56 13.06 0.77
N SER A 40 -9.74 12.96 1.39
CA SER A 40 -10.95 13.69 1.09
C SER A 40 -11.52 14.25 2.40
N ASP A 41 -12.63 14.97 2.31
CA ASP A 41 -13.37 15.42 3.51
C ASP A 41 -13.95 14.25 4.32
N GLU A 42 -14.08 13.07 3.70
CA GLU A 42 -14.65 11.88 4.33
C GLU A 42 -13.60 10.91 4.87
N CYS A 43 -12.46 10.76 4.20
CA CYS A 43 -11.52 9.68 4.49
C CYS A 43 -10.07 10.06 4.19
N ILE A 44 -9.13 9.38 4.85
CA ILE A 44 -7.72 9.31 4.48
C ILE A 44 -7.43 7.88 4.05
N SER A 45 -6.95 7.68 2.82
CA SER A 45 -6.43 6.38 2.37
C SER A 45 -4.92 6.46 2.18
N LEU A 46 -4.21 5.46 2.72
CA LEU A 46 -2.75 5.46 2.73
C LEU A 46 -2.17 4.06 2.58
N PHE A 47 -0.91 4.01 2.16
CA PHE A 47 -0.12 2.79 2.05
C PHE A 47 1.36 3.03 2.27
N TRP A 48 2.08 1.99 2.66
CA TRP A 48 3.54 2.04 2.78
C TRP A 48 4.17 0.66 2.61
N LEU A 49 5.44 0.67 2.21
CA LEU A 49 6.28 -0.51 2.21
C LEU A 49 6.85 -0.74 3.61
N GLN A 50 6.58 -1.93 4.17
CA GLN A 50 7.21 -2.42 5.38
C GLN A 50 8.31 -3.41 4.99
N LYS A 51 9.55 -3.13 5.38
CA LYS A 51 10.66 -4.05 5.14
C LYS A 51 10.52 -5.28 6.04
N SER A 52 10.70 -6.47 5.48
CA SER A 52 10.83 -7.70 6.28
C SER A 52 12.11 -7.66 7.12
N SER A 53 12.03 -8.15 8.36
CA SER A 53 13.20 -8.33 9.23
C SER A 53 13.98 -9.62 8.93
N TYR A 54 13.43 -10.51 8.11
CA TYR A 54 13.93 -11.87 7.90
C TYR A 54 14.46 -12.13 6.49
N ALA A 55 13.98 -11.39 5.50
CA ALA A 55 14.36 -11.58 4.09
C ALA A 55 14.50 -10.24 3.36
N ASN A 56 15.16 -10.25 2.19
CA ASN A 56 15.23 -9.07 1.33
C ASN A 56 13.91 -8.77 0.58
N GLU A 57 12.77 -8.84 1.27
CA GLU A 57 11.45 -8.54 0.74
C GLU A 57 10.75 -7.34 1.42
N PHE A 58 9.60 -6.96 0.87
CA PHE A 58 8.67 -5.99 1.46
C PHE A 58 7.26 -6.56 1.62
N TYR A 59 6.55 -6.07 2.63
CA TYR A 59 5.09 -6.15 2.71
C TYR A 59 4.52 -4.80 2.32
N LEU A 60 3.42 -4.80 1.56
CA LEU A 60 2.67 -3.58 1.26
C LEU A 60 1.47 -3.50 2.18
N ASN A 61 1.43 -2.49 3.03
CA ASN A 61 0.30 -2.22 3.91
C ASN A 61 -0.63 -1.19 3.26
N LEU A 62 -1.93 -1.44 3.31
CA LEU A 62 -3.00 -0.57 2.83
C LEU A 62 -3.94 -0.25 3.99
N ARG A 63 -4.27 1.02 4.20
CA ARG A 63 -5.13 1.46 5.31
C ARG A 63 -6.08 2.56 4.86
N ALA A 64 -7.21 2.66 5.55
CA ALA A 64 -8.06 3.84 5.49
C ALA A 64 -8.57 4.27 6.87
N TYR A 65 -8.74 5.57 7.04
CA TYR A 65 -9.32 6.21 8.21
C TYR A 65 -10.53 7.02 7.76
N ILE A 66 -11.60 6.96 8.54
CA ILE A 66 -12.90 7.56 8.24
C ILE A 66 -13.08 8.76 9.15
N GLN A 67 -13.33 9.92 8.57
CA GLN A 67 -13.55 11.16 9.29
C GLN A 67 -14.87 11.13 10.07
N GLY A 68 -14.79 11.58 11.32
CA GLY A 68 -15.91 11.57 12.27
C GLY A 68 -16.13 10.23 12.96
N ALA A 69 -15.52 9.14 12.47
CA ALA A 69 -15.68 7.84 13.11
C ALA A 69 -15.08 7.85 14.52
N PHE A 70 -15.84 7.33 15.49
CA PHE A 70 -15.54 7.36 16.92
C PHE A 70 -15.36 8.78 17.47
N ASN A 71 -16.09 9.75 16.89
CA ASN A 71 -16.00 11.18 17.21
C ASN A 71 -14.57 11.74 17.08
N ARG A 72 -13.82 11.27 16.07
CA ARG A 72 -12.44 11.70 15.81
C ARG A 72 -12.30 12.31 14.41
N HIS A 73 -11.46 13.33 14.33
CA HIS A 73 -10.98 13.87 13.07
C HIS A 73 -9.50 13.54 12.90
N TYR A 74 -9.15 12.99 11.74
CA TYR A 74 -7.85 12.46 11.43
C TYR A 74 -7.10 13.42 10.51
N SER A 75 -5.80 13.56 10.72
CA SER A 75 -4.90 14.31 9.84
C SER A 75 -3.60 13.54 9.68
N ILE A 76 -2.95 13.69 8.53
CA ILE A 76 -1.69 13.00 8.28
C ILE A 76 -0.63 13.43 9.28
N ASN A 77 -0.22 12.49 10.11
CA ASN A 77 0.85 12.63 11.07
C ASN A 77 1.63 11.30 11.18
N LYS A 78 2.71 11.31 11.97
CA LYS A 78 3.57 10.14 12.15
C LYS A 78 2.83 8.95 12.78
N GLU A 79 1.85 9.20 13.67
CA GLU A 79 1.07 8.16 14.33
C GLU A 79 0.19 7.43 13.33
N ILE A 80 -0.64 8.15 12.57
CA ILE A 80 -1.54 7.57 11.56
C ILE A 80 -0.75 6.82 10.48
N MET A 81 0.35 7.40 9.99
CA MET A 81 1.14 6.79 8.92
C MET A 81 1.89 5.51 9.35
N LYS A 82 2.24 5.39 10.63
CA LYS A 82 2.98 4.24 11.17
C LYS A 82 2.14 3.32 12.03
N SER A 83 0.85 3.58 12.14
CA SER A 83 -0.08 2.80 12.93
C SER A 83 -0.19 1.39 12.35
N SER A 84 -0.18 0.38 13.22
CA SER A 84 -0.53 -0.98 12.84
C SER A 84 -2.02 -1.12 12.50
N PHE A 85 -2.86 -0.18 12.95
CA PHE A 85 -4.32 -0.20 12.83
C PHE A 85 -4.84 0.85 11.85
N GLY A 86 -6.00 0.60 11.27
CA GLY A 86 -6.83 1.54 10.53
C GLY A 86 -8.29 1.10 10.66
N HIS A 87 -9.24 1.89 10.16
CA HIS A 87 -10.65 1.48 10.12
C HIS A 87 -10.89 0.44 9.01
N VAL A 88 -10.17 0.60 7.90
CA VAL A 88 -10.05 -0.41 6.84
C VAL A 88 -8.58 -0.81 6.75
N MET A 89 -8.32 -2.11 6.61
CA MET A 89 -6.98 -2.67 6.58
C MET A 89 -6.88 -3.76 5.50
N ASP A 90 -5.84 -3.69 4.68
CA ASP A 90 -5.42 -4.77 3.80
C ASP A 90 -3.88 -4.86 3.79
N GLN A 91 -3.34 -6.01 3.39
CA GLN A 91 -1.91 -6.22 3.26
C GLN A 91 -1.61 -7.17 2.10
N ILE A 92 -0.68 -6.78 1.24
CA ILE A 92 -0.15 -7.67 0.20
C ILE A 92 1.18 -8.24 0.70
N THR A 93 1.23 -9.57 0.76
CA THR A 93 2.40 -10.37 1.17
C THR A 93 2.61 -11.51 0.17
N GLY A 94 3.83 -12.06 0.11
CA GLY A 94 4.14 -13.23 -0.73
C GLY A 94 4.08 -12.99 -2.24
N ASN A 95 4.02 -11.73 -2.69
CA ASN A 95 4.10 -11.39 -4.10
C ASN A 95 5.57 -11.19 -4.51
N SER A 96 6.02 -11.91 -5.54
CA SER A 96 7.41 -11.93 -6.00
C SER A 96 7.96 -10.55 -6.37
N ILE A 97 7.09 -9.60 -6.77
CA ILE A 97 7.48 -8.21 -7.08
C ILE A 97 8.09 -7.52 -5.85
N PHE A 98 7.67 -7.91 -4.65
CA PHE A 98 8.20 -7.38 -3.39
C PHE A 98 9.36 -8.21 -2.83
N ASP A 99 9.66 -9.37 -3.39
CA ASP A 99 10.81 -10.21 -3.02
C ASP A 99 12.02 -9.90 -3.90
N LEU A 100 12.99 -9.16 -3.35
CA LEU A 100 14.21 -8.78 -4.09
C LEU A 100 15.29 -9.88 -4.07
N GLU A 101 15.04 -11.02 -3.42
CA GLU A 101 15.90 -12.22 -3.53
C GLU A 101 15.53 -13.07 -4.74
N ASP A 102 14.35 -12.83 -5.33
CA ASP A 102 13.92 -13.50 -6.56
C ASP A 102 14.74 -13.02 -7.77
N ILE A 103 15.75 -13.81 -8.10
CA ILE A 103 16.64 -13.61 -9.25
C ILE A 103 16.04 -14.07 -10.58
N ALA A 104 14.87 -14.72 -10.58
CA ALA A 104 14.21 -15.13 -11.82
C ALA A 104 13.54 -13.94 -12.52
N MET A 105 13.21 -12.88 -11.77
CA MET A 105 12.59 -11.67 -12.27
C MET A 105 13.65 -10.60 -12.55
N SER A 106 13.67 -10.08 -13.78
CA SER A 106 14.52 -8.92 -14.14
C SER A 106 14.00 -7.63 -13.51
N ASP A 107 14.85 -6.61 -13.39
CA ASP A 107 14.44 -5.32 -12.85
C ASP A 107 13.39 -4.64 -13.74
N GLU A 108 13.54 -4.71 -15.06
CA GLU A 108 12.56 -4.15 -16.00
C GLU A 108 11.19 -4.81 -15.87
N GLU A 109 11.17 -6.14 -15.73
CA GLU A 109 9.95 -6.91 -15.50
C GLU A 109 9.31 -6.54 -14.15
N ARG A 110 10.11 -6.45 -13.09
CA ARG A 110 9.65 -6.05 -11.76
C ARG A 110 9.01 -4.66 -11.78
N ILE A 111 9.59 -3.71 -12.51
CA ILE A 111 9.05 -2.36 -12.66
C ILE A 111 7.73 -2.37 -13.43
N ALA A 112 7.64 -3.17 -14.51
CA ALA A 112 6.41 -3.30 -15.28
C ALA A 112 5.28 -3.90 -14.43
N LEU A 113 5.56 -5.01 -13.73
CA LEU A 113 4.60 -5.66 -12.85
C LEU A 113 4.22 -4.80 -11.64
N LEU A 114 5.15 -3.99 -11.12
CA LEU A 114 4.84 -3.03 -10.07
C LEU A 114 3.75 -2.04 -10.51
N ARG A 115 3.77 -1.56 -11.75
CA ARG A 115 2.70 -0.69 -12.29
C ARG A 115 1.37 -1.42 -12.33
N THR A 116 1.36 -2.69 -12.73
CA THR A 116 0.16 -3.54 -12.69
C THR A 116 -0.39 -3.68 -11.27
N VAL A 117 0.47 -3.86 -10.25
CA VAL A 117 0.02 -3.88 -8.84
C VAL A 117 -0.61 -2.55 -8.42
N PHE A 118 -0.08 -1.42 -8.91
CA PHE A 118 -0.72 -0.13 -8.66
C PHE A 118 -2.12 -0.06 -9.28
N GLU A 119 -2.24 -0.42 -10.55
CA GLU A 119 -3.48 -0.34 -11.33
C GLU A 119 -4.56 -1.30 -10.83
N GLU A 120 -4.18 -2.52 -10.44
CA GLU A 120 -5.13 -3.57 -10.08
C GLU A 120 -5.45 -3.62 -8.59
N ARG A 121 -4.55 -3.14 -7.72
CA ARG A 121 -4.70 -3.29 -6.25
C ARG A 121 -4.64 -1.97 -5.50
N ILE A 122 -3.57 -1.20 -5.65
CA ILE A 122 -3.35 -0.01 -4.81
C ILE A 122 -4.36 1.08 -5.15
N ILE A 123 -4.52 1.42 -6.43
CA ILE A 123 -5.43 2.47 -6.89
C ILE A 123 -6.88 2.10 -6.58
N PRO A 124 -7.40 0.91 -6.96
CA PRO A 124 -8.77 0.54 -6.65
C PRO A 124 -9.09 0.58 -5.15
N PHE A 125 -8.19 0.06 -4.30
CA PHE A 125 -8.36 0.14 -2.85
C PHE A 125 -8.40 1.60 -2.39
N THR A 126 -7.37 2.37 -2.75
CA THR A 126 -7.19 3.70 -2.17
C THR A 126 -8.25 4.68 -2.62
N GLU A 127 -8.66 4.65 -3.88
CA GLU A 127 -9.68 5.57 -4.42
C GLU A 127 -11.07 5.25 -3.88
N ARG A 128 -11.43 3.96 -3.76
CA ARG A 128 -12.70 3.57 -3.12
C ARG A 128 -12.72 3.93 -1.64
N CYS A 129 -11.58 3.83 -0.97
CA CYS A 129 -11.43 4.23 0.42
C CYS A 129 -11.35 5.75 0.66
N LEU A 130 -11.58 6.59 -0.36
CA LEU A 130 -11.73 8.04 -0.21
C LEU A 130 -13.17 8.49 0.09
N SER A 131 -14.13 7.57 0.19
CA SER A 131 -15.50 7.89 0.60
C SER A 131 -16.10 6.81 1.50
N LYS A 132 -17.05 7.19 2.36
CA LYS A 132 -17.77 6.23 3.21
C LYS A 132 -18.57 5.25 2.36
N LEU A 133 -19.24 5.75 1.32
CA LEU A 133 -19.99 4.92 0.37
C LEU A 133 -19.08 3.91 -0.33
N GLY A 134 -17.89 4.32 -0.79
CA GLY A 134 -16.95 3.41 -1.44
C GLY A 134 -16.49 2.28 -0.52
N ILE A 135 -16.24 2.58 0.76
CA ILE A 135 -15.92 1.57 1.78
C ILE A 135 -17.09 0.61 1.99
N ILE A 136 -18.32 1.12 2.09
CA ILE A 136 -19.54 0.30 2.23
C ILE A 136 -19.71 -0.63 1.03
N GLU A 137 -19.54 -0.13 -0.20
CA GLU A 137 -19.64 -0.93 -1.42
C GLU A 137 -18.59 -2.06 -1.46
N MET A 138 -17.34 -1.75 -1.11
CA MET A 138 -16.28 -2.77 -1.04
C MET A 138 -16.62 -3.85 0.01
N PHE A 139 -17.15 -3.45 1.16
CA PHE A 139 -17.56 -4.38 2.20
C PHE A 139 -18.72 -5.29 1.75
N GLN A 140 -19.75 -4.72 1.11
CA GLN A 140 -20.90 -5.47 0.61
C GLN A 140 -20.53 -6.48 -0.48
N LYS A 141 -19.50 -6.19 -1.28
CA LYS A 141 -18.94 -7.12 -2.28
C LYS A 141 -18.04 -8.20 -1.69
N GLY A 142 -17.61 -8.03 -0.44
CA GLY A 142 -16.63 -8.92 0.20
C GLY A 142 -15.18 -8.61 -0.17
N ASP A 143 -14.90 -7.46 -0.78
CA ASP A 143 -13.54 -7.05 -1.19
C ASP A 143 -12.69 -6.65 0.02
N ILE A 144 -13.33 -6.20 1.10
CA ILE A 144 -12.67 -5.83 2.36
C ILE A 144 -13.41 -6.41 3.56
N TYR A 145 -12.68 -6.57 4.66
CA TYR A 145 -13.25 -6.85 5.96
C TYR A 145 -13.34 -5.56 6.80
N LEU A 146 -14.51 -5.32 7.39
CA LEU A 146 -14.71 -4.28 8.39
C LEU A 146 -14.92 -4.92 9.78
N LEU A 147 -14.25 -4.37 10.80
CA LEU A 147 -14.52 -4.74 12.19
C LEU A 147 -15.94 -4.30 12.59
N PRO A 148 -16.64 -5.02 13.48
CA PRO A 148 -18.01 -4.68 13.87
C PRO A 148 -18.20 -3.21 14.29
N ALA A 149 -17.28 -2.66 15.09
CA ALA A 149 -17.35 -1.26 15.52
C ALA A 149 -17.25 -0.26 14.36
N VAL A 150 -16.49 -0.58 13.31
CA VAL A 150 -16.40 0.29 12.11
C VAL A 150 -17.68 0.21 11.28
N ARG A 151 -18.33 -0.96 11.25
CA ARG A 151 -19.62 -1.13 10.57
C ARG A 151 -20.72 -0.31 11.23
N GLU A 152 -20.74 -0.29 12.57
CA GLU A 152 -21.66 0.54 13.35
C GLU A 152 -21.49 2.04 13.03
N GLU A 153 -20.26 2.55 12.97
CA GLU A 153 -19.96 3.94 12.56
C GLU A 153 -20.40 4.26 11.12
N LEU A 154 -20.54 3.25 10.26
CA LEU A 154 -20.98 3.37 8.87
C LEU A 154 -22.48 3.03 8.68
N GLY A 155 -23.15 2.52 9.70
CA GLY A 155 -24.55 2.08 9.64
C GLY A 155 -24.79 0.81 8.81
N VAL A 156 -23.84 -0.13 8.78
CA VAL A 156 -23.91 -1.39 8.00
C VAL A 156 -23.63 -2.66 8.81
#